data_AF-A0A7S1WDV6-F1
#
_entry.id   AF-A0A7S1WDV6-F1
#
_cell.length_a   1.000
_cell.length_b   1.000
_cell.length_c   1.000
_cell.angle_alpha   90.00
_cell.angle_beta   90.00
_cell.angle_gamma   90.00
#
_symmetry.space_group_name_H-M   'P 1'
#
loop_
_entity.id
_entity.type
_entity.pdbx_description
1 polymer ?
#
loop_
_entity_poly.entity_id
_entity_poly.type
_entity_poly.pdbx_seq_one_letter_code
_entity_poly.pdbx_strand_id
1 'polypeptide(L)'
;EEKEEEEEAEEKPPKVELTAEEKAVNFRKYAAPDLGGVTLSSNLGKFSLPEKDEGFDEIKYEWAKGPKAQEYVKDWLLTKKRTTRVEELKPSDWFRKQQAQWQKMLERCQTKLSEYHAKERKRAAAAAKSAVAKAAAEKTEKGEEKEKEKEKGEEKAKEGEKEKEEKEEKEE
;
A
#
# COMPACT_ATOMS: atom_id res chain seq x y z
N GLU A 1 12.95 -91.58 -34.00
CA GLU A 1 12.64 -90.13 -34.02
C GLU A 1 12.90 -89.62 -32.60
N GLU A 2 14.05 -89.03 -32.26
CA GLU A 2 14.62 -87.77 -32.82
C GLU A 2 13.55 -86.66 -32.76
N LYS A 3 13.72 -85.48 -32.16
CA LYS A 3 14.90 -84.74 -31.67
C LYS A 3 14.40 -83.46 -30.94
N GLU A 4 15.32 -82.77 -30.24
CA GLU A 4 15.35 -81.31 -29.97
C GLU A 4 14.57 -80.88 -28.70
N GLU A 5 15.15 -80.59 -27.52
CA GLU A 5 16.33 -79.80 -27.13
C GLU A 5 16.32 -78.38 -27.70
N GLU A 6 15.79 -77.41 -26.93
CA GLU A 6 16.22 -76.01 -26.97
C GLU A 6 15.89 -75.29 -25.64
N GLU A 7 16.96 -75.06 -24.87
CA GLU A 7 17.31 -73.87 -24.07
C GLU A 7 16.19 -73.02 -23.45
N GLU A 8 16.10 -72.96 -22.12
CA GLU A 8 16.87 -71.99 -21.30
C GLU A 8 16.64 -70.53 -21.70
N ALA A 9 15.57 -69.94 -21.16
CA ALA A 9 15.52 -68.51 -20.87
C ALA A 9 14.53 -68.27 -19.73
N GLU A 10 14.93 -68.57 -18.49
CA GLU A 10 14.37 -67.90 -17.33
C GLU A 10 14.70 -66.41 -17.45
N GLU A 11 13.81 -65.67 -18.12
CA GLU A 11 13.90 -64.22 -18.30
C GLU A 11 13.73 -63.57 -16.93
N LYS A 12 14.84 -63.44 -16.21
CA LYS A 12 14.88 -62.73 -14.93
C LYS A 12 14.36 -61.31 -15.15
N PRO A 13 13.45 -60.81 -14.29
CA PRO A 13 12.87 -59.50 -14.45
C PRO A 13 13.99 -58.45 -14.55
N PRO A 14 13.86 -57.43 -15.42
CA PRO A 14 14.88 -56.44 -15.66
C PRO A 14 15.31 -55.83 -14.34
N LYS A 15 16.58 -56.04 -13.98
CA LYS A 15 17.19 -55.45 -12.80
C LYS A 15 17.27 -53.96 -13.06
N VAL A 16 16.32 -53.21 -12.52
CA VAL A 16 16.31 -51.74 -12.56
C VAL A 16 17.52 -51.27 -11.77
N GLU A 17 18.65 -51.11 -12.47
CA GLU A 17 19.85 -50.54 -11.88
C GLU A 17 19.68 -49.03 -11.85
N LEU A 18 19.56 -48.46 -10.65
CA LEU A 18 19.57 -47.02 -10.44
C LEU A 18 20.78 -46.43 -11.17
N THR A 19 20.52 -45.45 -12.02
CA THR A 19 21.55 -44.69 -12.73
C THR A 19 22.48 -44.02 -11.71
N ALA A 20 23.71 -43.68 -12.13
CA ALA A 20 24.67 -43.01 -11.25
C ALA A 20 24.10 -41.69 -10.66
N GLU A 21 23.25 -41.01 -11.43
CA GLU A 21 22.56 -39.78 -11.01
C GLU A 21 21.50 -40.06 -9.94
N GLU A 22 20.72 -41.14 -10.06
CA GLU A 22 19.70 -41.50 -9.06
C GLU A 22 20.33 -42.00 -7.75
N LYS A 23 21.48 -42.68 -7.80
CA LYS A 23 22.23 -43.09 -6.60
C LYS A 23 22.82 -41.89 -5.82
N ALA A 24 23.01 -40.75 -6.47
CA ALA A 24 23.48 -39.53 -5.82
C ALA A 24 22.35 -38.75 -5.11
N VAL A 25 21.07 -39.05 -5.41
CA VAL A 25 19.91 -38.39 -4.83
C VAL A 25 19.48 -39.12 -3.57
N ASN A 26 19.96 -38.66 -2.41
CA ASN A 26 19.58 -39.24 -1.11
C ASN A 26 18.12 -38.95 -0.71
N PHE A 27 17.53 -37.87 -1.26
CA PHE A 27 16.19 -37.42 -0.87
C PHE A 27 15.32 -37.19 -2.10
N ARG A 28 14.15 -37.82 -2.10
CA ARG A 28 13.13 -37.61 -3.14
C ARG A 28 12.68 -36.15 -3.14
N LYS A 29 12.67 -35.51 -4.31
CA LYS A 29 12.09 -34.18 -4.49
C LYS A 29 10.57 -34.30 -4.56
N TYR A 30 9.87 -33.71 -3.60
CA TYR A 30 8.41 -33.62 -3.62
C TYR A 30 7.96 -32.29 -4.25
N ALA A 31 6.86 -32.34 -5.00
CA ALA A 31 6.24 -31.15 -5.58
C ALA A 31 5.56 -30.27 -4.51
N ALA A 32 5.00 -30.90 -3.48
CA ALA A 32 4.41 -30.23 -2.34
C ALA A 32 5.36 -30.37 -1.12
N PRO A 33 5.64 -29.28 -0.38
CA PRO A 33 6.40 -29.36 0.85
C PRO A 33 5.57 -29.96 2.00
N ASP A 34 6.21 -30.77 2.85
CA ASP A 34 5.54 -31.42 3.99
C ASP A 34 5.12 -30.45 5.10
N LEU A 35 5.87 -29.36 5.26
CA LEU A 35 5.59 -28.30 6.23
C LEU A 35 5.28 -26.99 5.51
N GLY A 36 4.23 -26.31 5.96
CA GLY A 36 3.98 -24.92 5.57
C GLY A 36 5.16 -24.03 5.93
N GLY A 37 5.46 -23.04 5.07
CA GLY A 37 6.66 -22.21 5.20
C GLY A 37 6.81 -21.54 6.57
N VAL A 38 5.70 -21.07 7.16
CA VAL A 38 5.67 -20.46 8.50
C VAL A 38 6.03 -21.46 9.60
N THR A 39 5.44 -22.65 9.57
CA THR A 39 5.71 -23.72 10.54
C THR A 39 7.17 -24.17 10.47
N LEU A 40 7.72 -24.26 9.26
CA LEU A 40 9.13 -24.56 9.04
C LEU A 40 10.03 -23.45 9.58
N SER A 41 9.73 -22.17 9.31
CA SER A 41 10.56 -21.04 9.75
C SER A 41 10.63 -20.90 11.27
N SER A 42 9.50 -21.05 11.97
CA SER A 42 9.45 -20.89 13.44
C SER A 42 10.10 -22.07 14.20
N ASN A 43 10.17 -23.25 13.58
CA ASN A 43 10.78 -24.43 14.21
C ASN A 43 12.16 -24.77 13.66
N LEU A 44 12.68 -24.04 12.67
CA LEU A 44 13.95 -24.34 12.00
C LEU A 44 15.13 -24.47 12.98
N GLY A 45 15.15 -23.66 14.05
CA GLY A 45 16.19 -23.73 15.08
C GLY A 45 16.10 -24.95 16.02
N LYS A 46 14.99 -25.70 16.00
CA LYS A 46 14.71 -26.83 16.89
C LYS A 46 14.97 -28.19 16.25
N PHE A 47 15.32 -28.24 14.96
CA PHE A 47 15.66 -29.49 14.30
C PHE A 47 17.04 -29.95 14.77
N SER A 48 17.12 -31.16 15.30
CA SER A 48 18.34 -31.86 15.67
C SER A 48 18.28 -33.30 15.15
N LEU A 49 19.44 -33.94 15.11
CA LEU A 49 19.48 -35.40 15.00
C LEU A 49 19.42 -35.99 16.41
N PRO A 50 18.89 -37.23 16.54
CA PRO A 50 18.80 -37.86 17.84
C PRO A 50 20.17 -38.08 18.47
N GLU A 51 20.27 -37.79 19.76
CA GLU A 51 21.47 -37.98 20.58
C GLU A 51 21.29 -39.20 21.50
N LYS A 52 22.42 -39.84 21.87
CA LYS A 52 22.38 -41.02 22.75
C LYS A 52 21.80 -40.70 24.14
N ASP A 53 21.91 -39.46 24.56
CA ASP A 53 21.43 -38.98 25.86
C ASP A 53 19.90 -38.80 25.93
N GLU A 54 19.20 -38.92 24.79
CA GLU A 54 17.74 -38.85 24.72
C GLU A 54 17.03 -40.17 25.12
N GLY A 55 17.80 -41.23 25.40
CA GLY A 55 17.28 -42.50 25.91
C GLY A 55 16.86 -43.52 24.85
N PHE A 56 17.37 -43.40 23.62
CA PHE A 56 17.14 -44.38 22.56
C PHE A 56 18.01 -45.63 22.75
N ASP A 57 17.42 -46.83 22.62
CA ASP A 57 18.15 -48.11 22.69
C ASP A 57 19.20 -48.25 21.56
N GLU A 58 18.88 -47.79 20.35
CA GLU A 58 19.81 -47.80 19.21
C GLU A 58 19.47 -46.69 18.20
N ILE A 59 20.49 -45.96 17.74
CA ILE A 59 20.36 -44.93 16.69
C ILE A 59 21.08 -45.42 15.43
N LYS A 60 20.30 -45.86 14.44
CA LYS A 60 20.80 -46.28 13.12
C LYS A 60 20.61 -45.17 12.10
N TYR A 61 21.71 -44.75 11.47
CA TYR A 61 21.68 -43.81 10.35
C TYR A 61 21.84 -44.58 9.02
N GLU A 62 20.74 -44.94 8.38
CA GLU A 62 20.74 -45.83 7.21
C GLU A 62 21.27 -45.18 5.93
N TRP A 63 21.05 -43.87 5.76
CA TRP A 63 21.40 -43.15 4.53
C TRP A 63 22.80 -42.48 4.58
N ALA A 64 23.35 -42.23 5.77
CA ALA A 64 24.68 -41.66 5.95
C ALA A 64 25.29 -42.06 7.29
N LYS A 65 26.62 -42.23 7.36
CA LYS A 65 27.32 -42.47 8.64
C LYS A 65 27.13 -41.25 9.57
N GLY A 66 26.99 -41.48 10.88
CA GLY A 66 26.62 -40.46 11.89
C GLY A 66 27.23 -39.05 11.70
N PRO A 67 28.56 -38.90 11.53
CA PRO A 67 29.17 -37.58 11.31
C PRO A 67 28.68 -36.88 10.03
N LYS A 68 28.53 -37.61 8.92
CA LYS A 68 28.02 -37.06 7.66
C LYS A 68 26.55 -36.66 7.75
N ALA A 69 25.75 -37.41 8.53
CA ALA A 69 24.36 -37.05 8.79
C ALA A 69 24.29 -35.72 9.56
N GLN A 70 25.13 -35.53 10.59
CA GLN A 70 25.20 -34.28 11.34
C GLN A 70 25.65 -33.09 10.49
N GLU A 71 26.67 -33.27 9.65
CA GLU A 71 27.12 -32.23 8.72
C GLU A 71 26.02 -31.84 7.73
N TYR A 72 25.32 -32.83 7.15
CA TYR A 72 24.22 -32.57 6.23
C TYR A 72 23.09 -31.77 6.89
N VAL A 73 22.64 -32.15 8.09
CA VAL A 73 21.57 -31.42 8.78
C VAL A 73 22.02 -30.00 9.12
N LYS A 74 23.28 -29.81 9.52
CA LYS A 74 23.84 -28.47 9.76
C LYS A 74 23.85 -27.62 8.47
N ASP A 75 24.33 -28.16 7.36
CA ASP A 75 24.37 -27.43 6.08
C ASP A 75 22.97 -27.13 5.54
N TRP A 76 22.05 -28.10 5.66
CA TRP A 76 20.64 -27.92 5.32
C TRP A 76 20.01 -26.81 6.17
N LEU A 77 20.24 -26.81 7.49
CA LEU A 77 19.78 -25.76 8.40
C LEU A 77 20.33 -24.38 8.03
N LEU A 78 21.63 -24.28 7.72
CA LEU A 78 22.26 -23.02 7.32
C LEU A 78 21.70 -22.51 6.00
N THR A 79 21.56 -23.39 5.01
CA THR A 79 20.96 -23.07 3.71
C THR A 79 19.53 -22.56 3.90
N LYS A 80 18.71 -23.29 4.66
CA LYS A 80 17.34 -22.87 4.97
C LYS A 80 17.30 -21.57 5.75
N LYS A 81 18.17 -21.35 6.74
CA LYS A 81 18.24 -20.07 7.48
C LYS A 81 18.56 -18.89 6.55
N ARG A 82 19.38 -19.09 5.51
CA ARG A 82 19.71 -18.04 4.53
C ARG A 82 18.58 -17.75 3.55
N THR A 83 17.81 -18.77 3.16
CA THR A 83 16.75 -18.63 2.13
C THR A 83 15.37 -18.39 2.71
N THR A 84 15.15 -18.67 3.98
CA THR A 84 13.84 -18.58 4.62
C THR A 84 13.60 -17.18 5.14
N ARG A 85 12.42 -16.64 4.87
CA ARG A 85 11.98 -15.35 5.41
C ARG A 85 11.88 -15.43 6.95
N VAL A 86 12.41 -14.41 7.61
CA VAL A 86 12.29 -14.26 9.06
C VAL A 86 10.93 -13.61 9.37
N GLU A 87 9.98 -14.40 9.87
CA GLU A 87 8.62 -13.92 10.15
C GLU A 87 8.49 -13.24 11.54
N GLU A 88 9.34 -13.59 12.51
CA GLU A 88 9.23 -13.12 13.90
C GLU A 88 10.13 -11.91 14.21
N LEU A 89 10.36 -11.04 13.23
CA LEU A 89 11.10 -9.79 13.44
C LEU A 89 10.26 -8.78 14.22
N LYS A 90 10.60 -8.59 15.50
CA LYS A 90 10.00 -7.54 16.33
C LYS A 90 10.78 -6.23 16.16
N PRO A 91 10.10 -5.10 15.89
CA PRO A 91 10.76 -3.81 15.87
C PRO A 91 11.40 -3.51 17.21
N SER A 92 12.70 -3.18 17.18
CA SER A 92 13.47 -2.81 18.36
C SER A 92 12.98 -1.50 18.98
N ASP A 93 13.37 -1.24 20.23
CA ASP A 93 13.03 0.02 20.90
C ASP A 93 13.57 1.24 20.16
N TRP A 94 14.72 1.11 19.50
CA TRP A 94 15.28 2.16 18.65
C TRP A 94 14.33 2.50 17.49
N PHE A 95 13.80 1.49 16.79
CA PHE A 95 12.85 1.70 15.70
C PHE A 95 11.57 2.36 16.20
N ARG A 96 11.02 1.88 17.33
CA ARG A 96 9.81 2.46 17.93
C ARG A 96 9.99 3.93 18.29
N LYS A 97 11.14 4.31 18.83
CA LYS A 97 11.48 5.72 19.13
C LYS A 97 11.53 6.56 17.85
N GLN A 98 12.20 6.09 16.81
CA GLN A 98 12.28 6.79 15.52
C GLN A 98 10.91 6.93 14.86
N GLN A 99 10.10 5.87 14.89
CA GLN A 99 8.73 5.88 14.37
C GLN A 99 7.86 6.91 15.10
N ALA A 100 7.95 6.99 16.43
CA ALA A 100 7.21 7.99 17.20
C ALA A 100 7.64 9.43 16.87
N GLN A 101 8.94 9.67 16.66
CA GLN A 101 9.44 10.97 16.22
C GLN A 101 8.92 11.34 14.83
N TRP A 102 8.94 10.37 13.90
CA TRP A 102 8.40 10.55 12.55
C TRP A 102 6.91 10.89 12.56
N GLN A 103 6.10 10.16 13.33
CA GLN A 103 4.67 10.43 13.44
C GLN A 103 4.38 11.85 13.94
N LYS A 104 5.09 12.31 14.98
CA LYS A 104 4.97 13.70 15.47
C LYS A 104 5.33 14.74 14.41
N MET A 105 6.37 14.48 13.61
CA MET A 105 6.73 15.36 12.50
C MET A 105 5.65 15.38 11.43
N LEU A 106 5.10 14.21 11.08
CA LEU A 106 4.04 14.06 10.09
C LEU A 106 2.77 14.81 10.52
N GLU A 107 2.32 14.62 11.75
CA GLU A 107 1.16 15.33 12.33
C GLU A 107 1.37 16.85 12.31
N ARG A 108 2.58 17.32 12.65
CA ARG A 108 2.93 18.74 12.60
C ARG A 108 2.82 19.29 11.17
N CYS A 109 3.31 18.56 10.18
CA CYS A 109 3.23 18.96 8.77
C CYS A 109 1.78 18.98 8.28
N GLN A 110 1.00 17.95 8.59
CA GLN A 110 -0.42 17.86 8.23
C GLN A 110 -1.23 18.99 8.86
N THR A 111 -0.98 19.30 10.13
CA THR A 111 -1.64 20.41 10.83
C THR A 111 -1.35 21.74 10.14
N LYS A 112 -0.08 22.07 9.89
CA LYS A 112 0.30 23.31 9.17
C LYS A 112 -0.31 23.40 7.78
N LEU A 113 -0.36 22.29 7.04
CA LEU A 113 -0.98 22.24 5.72
C LEU A 113 -2.49 22.52 5.83
N SER A 114 -3.17 21.92 6.81
CA SER A 114 -4.60 22.14 7.04
C SER A 114 -4.91 23.59 7.42
N GLU A 115 -4.07 24.21 8.25
CA GLU A 115 -4.17 25.62 8.66
C GLU A 115 -3.97 26.56 7.47
N TYR A 116 -2.96 26.28 6.62
CA TYR A 116 -2.72 27.04 5.40
C TYR A 116 -3.92 26.98 4.45
N HIS A 117 -4.45 25.79 4.17
CA HIS A 117 -5.65 25.64 3.34
C HIS A 117 -6.89 26.29 3.97
N ALA A 118 -7.04 26.24 5.28
CA ALA A 118 -8.11 26.95 5.98
C ALA A 118 -7.97 28.48 5.83
N LYS A 119 -6.76 29.01 5.93
CA LYS A 119 -6.46 30.43 5.74
C LYS A 119 -6.74 30.89 4.31
N GLU A 120 -6.31 30.11 3.32
CA GLU A 120 -6.59 30.38 1.90
C GLU A 120 -8.10 30.38 1.61
N ARG A 121 -8.85 29.39 2.13
CA ARG A 121 -10.32 29.38 2.00
C ARG A 121 -10.98 30.60 2.64
N LYS A 122 -10.53 31.01 3.84
CA LYS A 122 -11.03 32.23 4.49
C LYS A 122 -10.70 33.49 3.69
N ARG A 123 -9.50 33.59 3.13
CA ARG A 123 -9.07 34.73 2.30
C ARG A 123 -9.89 34.80 1.01
N ALA A 124 -10.08 33.68 0.33
CA ALA A 124 -10.93 33.59 -0.86
C ALA A 124 -12.38 33.98 -0.55
N ALA A 125 -12.94 33.49 0.56
CA ALA A 125 -14.29 33.85 0.99
C ALA A 125 -14.43 35.34 1.35
N ALA A 126 -13.43 35.93 2.01
CA ALA A 126 -13.43 37.36 2.34
C ALA A 126 -13.31 38.24 1.08
N ALA A 127 -12.46 37.84 0.13
CA ALA A 127 -12.34 38.52 -1.17
C ALA A 127 -13.63 38.42 -1.99
N ALA A 128 -14.29 37.25 -2.00
CA ALA A 128 -15.58 37.09 -2.66
C ALA A 128 -16.68 37.96 -2.02
N LYS A 129 -16.76 38.00 -0.68
CA LYS A 129 -17.72 38.85 0.04
C LYS A 129 -17.49 40.34 -0.21
N SER A 130 -16.23 40.80 -0.22
CA SER A 130 -15.93 42.21 -0.48
C SER A 130 -16.19 42.59 -1.94
N ALA A 131 -15.94 41.70 -2.90
CA ALA A 131 -16.28 41.91 -4.31
C ALA A 131 -17.81 42.02 -4.51
N VAL A 132 -18.59 41.15 -3.86
CA VAL A 132 -20.06 41.20 -3.92
C VAL A 132 -20.60 42.48 -3.26
N ALA A 133 -20.06 42.88 -2.10
CA ALA A 133 -20.46 44.11 -1.44
C ALA A 133 -20.16 45.37 -2.28
N LYS A 134 -18.98 45.43 -2.91
CA LYS A 134 -18.63 46.53 -3.83
C LYS A 134 -19.52 46.55 -5.07
N ALA A 135 -19.81 45.38 -5.66
CA ALA A 135 -20.70 45.29 -6.82
C ALA A 135 -22.16 45.66 -6.47
N ALA A 136 -22.61 45.38 -5.25
CA ALA A 136 -23.92 45.80 -4.77
C ALA A 136 -23.98 47.32 -4.55
N ALA A 137 -22.96 47.91 -3.91
CA ALA A 137 -22.86 49.35 -3.68
C ALA A 137 -22.82 50.16 -4.99
N GLU A 138 -22.04 49.70 -5.98
CA GLU A 138 -21.97 50.38 -7.29
C GLU A 138 -23.32 50.30 -8.05
N LYS A 139 -24.08 49.22 -7.87
CA LYS A 139 -25.41 49.09 -8.47
C LYS A 139 -26.45 49.98 -7.79
N THR A 140 -26.36 50.19 -6.48
CA THR A 140 -27.25 51.12 -5.76
C THR A 140 -26.93 52.57 -6.10
N GLU A 141 -25.65 52.96 -6.17
CA GLU A 141 -25.28 54.34 -6.58
C GLU A 141 -25.72 54.64 -8.02
N LYS A 142 -25.47 53.73 -8.98
CA LYS A 142 -25.97 53.89 -10.37
C LYS A 142 -27.49 53.88 -10.46
N GLY A 143 -28.19 53.24 -9.51
CA GLY A 143 -29.65 53.25 -9.43
C GLY A 143 -30.20 54.60 -8.98
N GLU A 144 -29.66 55.13 -7.88
CA GLU A 144 -30.05 56.44 -7.33
C GLU A 144 -29.68 57.61 -8.25
N GLU A 145 -28.55 57.55 -8.95
CA GLU A 145 -28.15 58.60 -9.90
C GLU A 145 -29.12 58.65 -11.10
N LYS A 146 -29.57 57.48 -11.58
CA LYS A 146 -30.50 57.37 -12.70
C LYS A 146 -31.94 57.74 -12.32
N GLU A 147 -32.30 57.61 -11.04
CA GLU A 147 -33.59 58.05 -10.50
C GLU A 147 -33.63 59.57 -10.31
N LYS A 148 -32.55 60.16 -9.75
CA LYS A 148 -32.41 61.63 -9.64
C LYS A 148 -32.36 62.33 -11.01
N GLU A 149 -31.79 61.69 -12.04
CA GLU A 149 -31.77 62.25 -13.39
C GLU A 149 -33.16 62.21 -14.05
N LYS A 150 -33.98 61.20 -13.75
CA LYS A 150 -35.38 61.14 -14.19
C LYS A 150 -36.26 62.18 -13.49
N GLU A 151 -36.11 62.35 -12.18
CA GLU A 151 -36.91 63.30 -11.41
C GLU A 151 -36.65 64.75 -11.84
N LYS A 152 -35.38 65.12 -12.08
CA LYS A 152 -35.00 66.43 -12.65
C LYS A 152 -35.50 66.64 -14.08
N GLY A 153 -35.65 65.57 -14.87
CA GLY A 153 -36.21 65.62 -16.22
C GLY A 153 -37.72 65.92 -16.22
N GLU A 154 -38.47 65.33 -15.29
CA GLU A 154 -39.91 65.58 -15.14
C GLU A 154 -40.21 66.95 -14.53
N GLU A 155 -39.38 67.46 -13.60
CA GLU A 155 -39.58 68.77 -13.00
C GLU A 155 -39.34 69.91 -14.02
N LYS A 156 -38.31 69.80 -14.87
CA LYS A 156 -38.08 70.75 -15.97
C LYS A 156 -39.14 70.73 -17.06
N ALA A 157 -39.78 69.57 -17.30
CA ALA A 157 -40.87 69.48 -18.26
C ALA A 157 -42.12 70.20 -17.76
N LYS A 158 -42.42 70.10 -16.46
CA LYS A 158 -43.56 70.79 -15.85
C LYS A 158 -43.37 72.31 -15.74
N GLU A 159 -42.14 72.78 -15.50
CA GLU A 159 -41.85 74.22 -15.40
C GLU A 159 -41.93 74.90 -16.78
N GLY A 160 -41.49 74.23 -17.85
CA GLY A 160 -41.60 74.74 -19.23
C GLY A 160 -43.02 74.76 -19.80
N GLU A 161 -43.93 73.93 -19.27
CA GLU A 161 -45.35 73.95 -19.66
C GLU A 161 -46.09 75.11 -18.98
N LYS A 162 -45.73 75.43 -17.73
CA LYS A 162 -46.32 76.51 -16.94
C LYS A 162 -45.91 77.91 -17.42
N GLU A 163 -44.67 78.08 -17.88
CA GLU A 163 -44.18 79.34 -18.47
C GLU A 163 -44.80 79.62 -19.85
N LYS A 164 -45.35 78.57 -20.50
CA LYS A 164 -46.04 78.68 -21.79
C LYS A 164 -47.50 79.13 -21.62
N GLU A 165 -48.20 78.64 -20.59
CA GLU A 165 -49.55 79.11 -20.22
C GLU A 165 -49.54 80.57 -19.74
N GLU A 166 -48.57 80.98 -18.91
CA GLU A 166 -48.51 82.35 -18.36
C GLU A 166 -48.18 83.41 -19.44
N LYS A 167 -47.65 82.98 -20.59
CA LYS A 167 -47.37 83.86 -21.74
C LYS A 167 -48.56 84.00 -22.68
N GLU A 168 -49.46 83.01 -22.74
CA GLU A 168 -50.71 83.06 -23.50
C GLU A 168 -51.77 83.93 -22.80
N GLU A 169 -51.82 83.94 -21.47
CA GLU A 169 -52.80 84.75 -20.70
C GLU A 169 -52.46 86.26 -20.65
N LYS A 170 -51.28 86.65 -21.15
CA LYS A 170 -50.80 88.05 -21.17
C LYS A 170 -50.92 88.73 -22.54
N GLU A 171 -51.37 87.99 -23.56
CA GLU A 171 -51.66 88.49 -24.91
C GLU A 171 -53.18 88.63 -25.22
N GLU A 172 -54.07 88.34 -24.24
CA GLU A 172 -55.52 88.61 -24.33
C GLU A 172 -55.95 89.90 -23.61
#